data_AF-A0A4Q7EXI4-F1
#
_entry.id   AF-A0A4Q7EXI4-F1
#
_cell.length_a   1.000
_cell.length_b   1.000
_cell.length_c   1.000
_cell.angle_alpha   90.00
_cell.angle_beta   90.00
_cell.angle_gamma   90.00
#
_symmetry.space_group_name_H-M   'P 1'
#
loop_
_entity.id
_entity.type
_entity.pdbx_description
1 polymer ?
#
loop_
_entity_poly.entity_id
_entity_poly.type
_entity_poly.pdbx_seq_one_letter_code
_entity_poly.pdbx_strand_id
1 'polypeptide(L)'
;MLTAAGARAQIQESPPAWAYPVNPPNFQRTPDDGTIRRVPDSAAGFTLTQVRDLFAAPDWHPDDHPPMPEIVARGRKPEVFACGVCHRADGPGGPESASLFGLSAEYIIQQTAEFKTGLRTNSAPRVATDLMIKLSKAVTDQELGEAAAYFASIKPRSNIAVVETEVVPKTQVRDLFLAPLDGDEKEPIGQRIIEIPENVEHFVSRDSRARFIAYVPPGSVQKGRTLAANSDPRVRCAVCHGANLNGTAIAPGIASRSPTYMFRQLYDFKSGARKGANSELMKRVVENLSIDDMIALVAYSASLTH
;
A
#
# COMPACT_ATOMS: atom_id res chain seq x y z
N MET A 1 -12.52 19.79 50.26
CA MET A 1 -13.13 19.75 48.91
C MET A 1 -12.04 19.39 47.93
N LEU A 2 -11.98 18.12 47.48
CA LEU A 2 -11.02 17.67 46.46
C LEU A 2 -11.48 18.13 45.08
N THR A 3 -10.61 18.81 44.35
CA THR A 3 -10.78 19.16 42.94
C THR A 3 -10.41 17.96 42.08
N ALA A 4 -11.40 17.38 41.40
CA ALA A 4 -11.18 16.34 40.39
C ALA A 4 -10.67 17.00 39.10
N ALA A 5 -9.42 16.69 38.74
CA ALA A 5 -8.88 17.00 37.42
C ALA A 5 -9.58 16.11 36.39
N GLY A 6 -10.37 16.72 35.50
CA GLY A 6 -11.00 16.02 34.39
C GLY A 6 -9.95 15.54 33.39
N ALA A 7 -9.79 14.22 33.28
CA ALA A 7 -9.10 13.60 32.15
C ALA A 7 -9.89 13.93 30.87
N ARG A 8 -9.31 14.76 30.00
CA ARG A 8 -9.80 14.88 28.61
C ARG A 8 -9.56 13.53 27.94
N ALA A 9 -10.64 12.77 27.74
CA ALA A 9 -10.63 11.67 26.80
C ALA A 9 -10.25 12.24 25.42
N GLN A 10 -9.10 11.81 24.87
CA GLN A 10 -8.79 12.04 23.47
C GLN A 10 -9.89 11.39 22.64
N ILE A 11 -10.75 12.20 22.03
CA ILE A 11 -11.64 11.72 20.97
C ILE A 11 -10.70 11.21 19.87
N GLN A 12 -10.66 9.90 19.68
CA GLN A 12 -9.93 9.31 18.58
C GLN A 12 -10.65 9.75 17.30
N GLU A 13 -10.06 10.71 16.58
CA GLU A 13 -10.58 11.14 15.28
C GLU A 13 -10.75 9.90 14.40
N SER A 14 -11.85 9.83 13.66
CA SER A 14 -12.03 8.79 12.65
C SER A 14 -10.98 9.00 11.55
N PRO A 15 -10.40 7.93 10.98
CA PRO A 15 -9.45 8.07 9.89
C PRO A 15 -10.09 8.82 8.70
N PRO A 16 -9.31 9.59 7.93
CA PRO A 16 -9.82 10.24 6.73
C PRO A 16 -10.39 9.22 5.73
N ALA A 17 -11.65 9.40 5.33
CA ALA A 17 -12.36 8.44 4.48
C ALA A 17 -11.66 8.18 3.14
N TRP A 18 -10.98 9.19 2.58
CA TRP A 18 -10.23 9.07 1.33
C TRP A 18 -9.10 8.01 1.39
N ALA A 19 -8.53 7.77 2.57
CA ALA A 19 -7.44 6.82 2.74
C ALA A 19 -7.92 5.36 2.82
N TYR A 20 -9.21 5.16 3.10
CA TYR A 20 -9.84 3.85 3.32
C TYR A 20 -11.03 3.67 2.37
N PRO A 21 -10.78 3.56 1.04
CA PRO A 21 -11.86 3.36 0.07
C PRO A 21 -12.61 2.06 0.35
N VAL A 22 -13.93 2.18 0.52
CA VAL A 22 -14.85 1.05 0.66
C VAL A 22 -15.79 1.07 -0.54
N ASN A 23 -16.01 -0.09 -1.15
CA ASN A 23 -16.95 -0.20 -2.25
C ASN A 23 -18.35 0.26 -1.81
N PRO A 24 -19.08 1.01 -2.65
CA PRO A 24 -20.46 1.36 -2.33
C PRO A 24 -21.31 0.09 -2.19
N PRO A 25 -22.40 0.10 -1.39
CA PRO A 25 -23.19 -1.11 -1.10
C PRO A 25 -23.73 -1.84 -2.33
N ASN A 26 -23.95 -1.12 -3.43
CA ASN A 26 -24.43 -1.63 -4.72
C ASN A 26 -23.32 -1.88 -5.74
N PHE A 27 -22.04 -1.85 -5.34
CA PHE A 27 -20.93 -2.12 -6.25
C PHE A 27 -21.02 -3.53 -6.82
N GLN A 28 -20.99 -3.62 -8.14
CA GLN A 28 -20.87 -4.88 -8.86
C GLN A 28 -19.65 -4.81 -9.77
N ARG A 29 -18.83 -5.87 -9.73
CA ARG A 29 -17.73 -6.01 -10.68
C ARG A 29 -18.32 -6.24 -12.08
N THR A 30 -17.71 -5.61 -13.08
CA THR A 30 -18.03 -5.87 -14.49
C THR A 30 -17.94 -7.37 -14.76
N PRO A 31 -18.98 -8.02 -15.30
CA PRO A 31 -18.94 -9.43 -15.67
C PRO A 31 -17.81 -9.72 -16.66
N ASP A 32 -17.32 -10.96 -16.66
CA ASP A 32 -16.45 -11.42 -17.74
C ASP A 32 -17.29 -11.70 -18.99
N ASP A 33 -16.96 -11.05 -20.10
CA ASP A 33 -17.59 -11.26 -21.40
C ASP A 33 -16.83 -12.30 -22.26
N GLY A 34 -15.76 -12.90 -21.71
CA GLY A 34 -14.93 -13.89 -22.39
C GLY A 34 -13.90 -13.27 -23.33
N THR A 35 -13.81 -11.94 -23.42
CA THR A 35 -12.80 -11.28 -24.25
C THR A 35 -11.41 -11.47 -23.67
N ILE A 36 -10.43 -11.73 -24.55
CA ILE A 36 -9.03 -11.82 -24.14
C ILE A 36 -8.46 -10.42 -24.02
N ARG A 37 -8.06 -10.07 -22.80
CA ARG A 37 -7.39 -8.81 -22.50
C ARG A 37 -5.91 -8.90 -22.83
N ARG A 38 -5.35 -7.76 -23.21
CA ARG A 38 -3.94 -7.56 -23.50
C ARG A 38 -3.46 -6.30 -22.77
N VAL A 39 -2.18 -6.29 -22.42
CA VAL A 39 -1.47 -5.09 -21.96
C VAL A 39 -0.35 -4.78 -22.95
N PRO A 40 0.14 -3.53 -23.03
CA PRO A 40 1.24 -3.17 -23.92
C PRO A 40 2.48 -4.04 -23.67
N ASP A 41 3.25 -4.30 -24.73
CA ASP A 41 4.52 -5.05 -24.65
C ASP A 41 4.40 -6.44 -24.00
N SER A 42 3.26 -7.12 -24.22
CA SER A 42 3.01 -8.49 -23.75
C SER A 42 2.41 -9.36 -24.86
N ALA A 43 2.93 -10.58 -25.01
CA ALA A 43 2.30 -11.62 -25.82
C ALA A 43 1.21 -12.40 -25.06
N ALA A 44 1.15 -12.23 -23.73
CA ALA A 44 0.20 -12.94 -22.88
C ALA A 44 -1.22 -12.42 -23.10
N GLY A 45 -2.20 -13.20 -22.66
CA GLY A 45 -3.51 -12.62 -22.44
C GLY A 45 -4.47 -13.55 -21.77
N PHE A 46 -5.41 -12.91 -21.10
CA PHE A 46 -6.21 -13.49 -20.06
C PHE A 46 -7.63 -12.96 -20.19
N THR A 47 -8.62 -13.80 -19.93
CA THR A 47 -9.99 -13.33 -19.69
C THR A 47 -10.08 -12.64 -18.34
N LEU A 48 -11.20 -11.96 -18.10
CA LEU A 48 -11.46 -11.29 -16.83
C LEU A 48 -11.57 -12.29 -15.67
N THR A 49 -12.07 -13.50 -15.94
CA THR A 49 -12.09 -14.63 -14.99
C THR A 49 -10.68 -15.08 -14.63
N GLN A 50 -9.79 -15.24 -15.62
CA GLN A 50 -8.40 -15.63 -15.37
C GLN A 50 -7.66 -14.57 -14.55
N VAL A 51 -7.83 -13.28 -14.87
CA VAL A 51 -7.25 -12.18 -14.10
C VAL A 51 -7.72 -12.15 -12.64
N ARG A 52 -8.94 -12.64 -12.38
CA ARG A 52 -9.57 -12.61 -11.06
C ARG A 52 -9.42 -13.91 -10.29
N ASP A 53 -8.80 -14.93 -10.86
CA ASP A 53 -8.53 -16.19 -10.15
C ASP A 53 -7.55 -15.94 -9.00
N LEU A 54 -8.00 -16.21 -7.78
CA LEU A 54 -7.21 -16.02 -6.57
C LEU A 54 -6.09 -17.07 -6.42
N PHE A 55 -6.06 -18.08 -7.29
CA PHE A 55 -5.07 -19.15 -7.31
C PHE A 55 -4.30 -19.22 -8.64
N ALA A 56 -4.30 -18.13 -9.42
CA ALA A 56 -3.48 -17.98 -10.60
C ALA A 56 -3.11 -16.50 -10.78
N ALA A 57 -1.92 -16.11 -10.34
CA ALA A 57 -1.38 -14.77 -10.56
C ALA A 57 -1.17 -14.55 -12.06
N PRO A 58 -1.80 -13.53 -12.67
CA PRO A 58 -1.54 -13.17 -14.05
C PRO A 58 -0.09 -12.69 -14.17
N ASP A 59 0.63 -13.25 -15.13
CA ASP A 59 1.96 -12.81 -15.50
C ASP A 59 1.95 -12.33 -16.95
N TRP A 60 1.97 -11.01 -17.09
CA TRP A 60 1.99 -10.36 -18.40
C TRP A 60 3.42 -10.19 -18.93
N HIS A 61 4.43 -10.21 -18.05
CA HIS A 61 5.81 -9.83 -18.35
C HIS A 61 6.80 -10.79 -17.66
N PRO A 62 6.83 -12.08 -18.07
CA PRO A 62 7.64 -13.09 -17.40
C PRO A 62 9.15 -12.81 -17.47
N ASP A 63 9.59 -11.98 -18.42
CA ASP A 63 10.99 -11.58 -18.57
C ASP A 63 11.43 -10.46 -17.60
N ASP A 64 10.50 -9.83 -16.88
CA ASP A 64 10.80 -8.73 -15.95
C ASP A 64 11.28 -9.23 -14.56
N HIS A 65 11.13 -10.52 -14.28
CA HIS A 65 11.43 -11.11 -12.97
C HIS A 65 11.97 -12.55 -13.09
N PRO A 66 12.69 -13.07 -12.08
CA PRO A 66 12.99 -14.49 -12.01
C PRO A 66 11.71 -15.34 -11.97
N PRO A 67 11.77 -16.65 -12.24
CA PRO A 67 10.59 -17.51 -12.17
C PRO A 67 9.86 -17.38 -10.82
N MET A 68 8.56 -17.12 -10.86
CA MET A 68 7.74 -17.07 -9.65
C MET A 68 7.70 -18.45 -8.97
N PRO A 69 7.92 -18.53 -7.65
CA PRO A 69 7.62 -19.74 -6.88
C PRO A 69 6.14 -20.11 -6.98
N GLU A 70 5.81 -21.39 -6.79
CA GLU A 70 4.42 -21.89 -6.87
C GLU A 70 3.48 -21.17 -5.89
N ILE A 71 3.93 -20.84 -4.68
CA ILE A 71 3.12 -20.08 -3.71
C ILE A 71 2.78 -18.67 -4.20
N VAL A 72 3.66 -18.04 -4.97
CA VAL A 72 3.45 -16.70 -5.54
C VAL A 72 2.55 -16.78 -6.77
N ALA A 73 2.78 -17.77 -7.64
CA ALA A 73 2.07 -17.93 -8.91
C ALA A 73 0.67 -18.57 -8.76
N ARG A 74 0.52 -19.58 -7.90
CA ARG A 74 -0.69 -20.40 -7.80
C ARG A 74 -1.25 -20.52 -6.38
N GLY A 75 -0.45 -20.20 -5.37
CA GLY A 75 -0.85 -20.40 -3.98
C GLY A 75 -1.05 -21.88 -3.65
N ARG A 76 -1.84 -22.18 -2.62
CA ARG A 76 -2.25 -23.53 -2.24
C ARG A 76 -3.74 -23.58 -1.93
N LYS A 77 -4.51 -24.25 -2.80
CA LYS A 77 -5.95 -24.43 -2.63
C LYS A 77 -6.28 -25.28 -1.40
N PRO A 78 -7.39 -24.99 -0.67
CA PRO A 78 -8.25 -23.79 -0.81
C PRO A 78 -7.82 -22.61 0.08
N GLU A 79 -6.74 -22.74 0.85
CA GLU A 79 -6.50 -21.92 2.03
C GLU A 79 -5.59 -20.71 1.79
N VAL A 80 -4.67 -20.80 0.81
CA VAL A 80 -3.65 -19.80 0.55
C VAL A 80 -3.76 -19.32 -0.90
N PHE A 81 -4.16 -18.06 -1.09
CA PHE A 81 -4.20 -17.43 -2.41
C PHE A 81 -2.79 -17.24 -2.96
N ALA A 82 -2.68 -17.19 -4.29
CA ALA A 82 -1.44 -16.83 -4.97
C ALA A 82 -1.04 -15.40 -4.56
N CYS A 83 0.14 -15.23 -3.94
CA CYS A 83 0.57 -13.93 -3.42
C CYS A 83 0.62 -12.87 -4.53
N GLY A 84 1.04 -13.28 -5.73
CA GLY A 84 1.16 -12.44 -6.92
C GLY A 84 -0.17 -11.93 -7.46
N VAL A 85 -1.32 -12.47 -7.03
CA VAL A 85 -2.62 -11.92 -7.43
C VAL A 85 -2.76 -10.51 -6.85
N CYS A 86 -2.64 -10.36 -5.52
CA CYS A 86 -2.79 -9.06 -4.87
C CYS A 86 -1.52 -8.22 -4.96
N HIS A 87 -0.35 -8.81 -4.71
CA HIS A 87 0.92 -8.08 -4.69
C HIS A 87 1.54 -7.89 -6.09
N ARG A 88 0.92 -8.45 -7.13
CA ARG A 88 1.40 -8.51 -8.53
C ARG A 88 2.60 -9.44 -8.68
N ALA A 89 2.84 -9.91 -9.90
CA ALA A 89 3.81 -10.97 -10.20
C ALA A 89 5.22 -10.70 -9.66
N ASP A 90 5.65 -9.43 -9.67
CA ASP A 90 6.97 -8.98 -9.19
C ASP A 90 6.86 -7.97 -8.04
N GLY A 91 5.72 -7.91 -7.34
CA GLY A 91 5.60 -7.20 -6.06
C GLY A 91 5.34 -5.68 -6.04
N PRO A 92 4.96 -4.93 -7.08
CA PRO A 92 4.61 -3.50 -6.93
C PRO A 92 3.34 -3.25 -6.12
N GLY A 93 2.42 -4.22 -6.05
CA GLY A 93 1.11 -4.04 -5.39
C GLY A 93 0.29 -2.89 -6.01
N GLY A 94 -0.42 -2.16 -5.16
CA GLY A 94 -1.21 -0.97 -5.53
C GLY A 94 -1.74 -0.22 -4.29
N PRO A 95 -2.55 0.83 -4.43
CA PRO A 95 -3.09 1.56 -3.28
C PRO A 95 -3.95 0.69 -2.35
N GLU A 96 -4.37 -0.50 -2.76
CA GLU A 96 -5.06 -1.51 -1.96
C GLU A 96 -4.11 -2.49 -1.27
N SER A 97 -2.87 -2.66 -1.74
CA SER A 97 -1.93 -3.72 -1.31
C SER A 97 -0.48 -3.21 -1.17
N ALA A 98 0.28 -3.71 -0.20
CA ALA A 98 1.66 -3.25 -0.04
C ALA A 98 2.51 -3.63 -1.26
N SER A 99 3.35 -2.71 -1.74
CA SER A 99 4.52 -3.10 -2.55
C SER A 99 5.44 -4.01 -1.70
N LEU A 100 5.90 -5.12 -2.27
CA LEU A 100 6.79 -6.09 -1.64
C LEU A 100 8.21 -6.08 -2.21
N PHE A 101 8.41 -5.63 -3.45
CA PHE A 101 9.76 -5.58 -4.02
C PHE A 101 10.72 -4.74 -3.15
N GLY A 102 11.99 -5.15 -3.11
CA GLY A 102 13.01 -4.49 -2.31
C GLY A 102 12.78 -4.46 -0.78
N LEU A 103 11.72 -5.08 -0.24
CA LEU A 103 11.64 -5.35 1.20
C LEU A 103 12.53 -6.55 1.53
N SER A 104 13.17 -6.55 2.71
CA SER A 104 13.93 -7.72 3.13
C SER A 104 13.01 -8.91 3.41
N ALA A 105 13.53 -10.13 3.19
CA ALA A 105 12.79 -11.36 3.46
C ALA A 105 12.39 -11.43 4.94
N GLU A 106 13.27 -11.02 5.85
CA GLU A 106 13.02 -10.97 7.29
C GLU A 106 11.86 -10.03 7.62
N TYR A 107 11.79 -8.87 6.95
CA TYR A 107 10.70 -7.94 7.15
C TYR A 107 9.38 -8.55 6.70
N ILE A 108 9.33 -9.17 5.51
CA ILE A 108 8.12 -9.83 4.97
C ILE A 108 7.64 -10.95 5.93
N ILE A 109 8.56 -11.79 6.40
CA ILE A 109 8.27 -12.86 7.36
C ILE A 109 7.71 -12.28 8.66
N GLN A 110 8.38 -11.28 9.24
CA GLN A 110 7.95 -10.60 10.46
C GLN A 110 6.56 -9.98 10.30
N GLN A 111 6.29 -9.31 9.18
CA GLN A 111 4.98 -8.70 8.93
C GLN A 111 3.87 -9.74 8.84
N THR A 112 4.15 -10.89 8.23
CA THR A 112 3.20 -11.99 8.12
C THR A 112 2.91 -12.62 9.48
N ALA A 113 3.93 -12.77 10.33
CA ALA A 113 3.76 -13.23 11.71
C ALA A 113 2.89 -12.26 12.54
N GLU A 114 3.06 -10.95 12.35
CA GLU A 114 2.24 -9.92 13.01
C GLU A 114 0.78 -9.94 12.55
N PHE A 115 0.51 -10.21 11.28
CA PHE A 115 -0.86 -10.46 10.80
C PHE A 115 -1.44 -11.74 11.41
N LYS A 116 -0.66 -12.83 11.42
CA LYS A 116 -1.07 -14.15 11.95
C LYS A 116 -1.52 -14.08 13.40
N THR A 117 -0.79 -13.30 14.20
CA THR A 117 -1.01 -13.11 15.65
C THR A 117 -2.01 -12.00 15.99
N GLY A 118 -2.47 -11.23 14.99
CA GLY A 118 -3.38 -10.09 15.22
C GLY A 118 -2.69 -8.86 15.82
N LEU A 119 -1.35 -8.83 15.85
CA LEU A 119 -0.58 -7.63 16.24
C LEU A 119 -0.65 -6.52 15.17
N ARG A 120 -1.05 -6.87 13.94
CA ARG A 120 -1.27 -5.92 12.86
C ARG A 120 -2.70 -6.03 12.33
N THR A 121 -3.49 -4.99 12.59
CA THR A 121 -4.89 -4.83 12.16
C THR A 121 -5.10 -3.48 11.48
N ASN A 122 -6.35 -3.02 11.35
CA ASN A 122 -6.69 -1.75 10.70
C ASN A 122 -7.34 -0.77 11.67
N SER A 123 -7.08 0.52 11.51
CA SER A 123 -7.86 1.56 12.19
C SER A 123 -9.27 1.79 11.61
N ALA A 124 -9.53 1.29 10.40
CA ALA A 124 -10.83 1.32 9.72
C ALA A 124 -11.04 0.07 8.85
N PRO A 125 -12.29 -0.29 8.49
CA PRO A 125 -12.57 -1.48 7.69
C PRO A 125 -11.72 -1.55 6.41
N ARG A 126 -11.01 -2.67 6.21
CA ARG A 126 -10.12 -2.85 5.06
C ARG A 126 -9.94 -4.33 4.69
N VAL A 127 -10.68 -4.73 3.65
CA VAL A 127 -10.72 -6.11 3.13
C VAL A 127 -9.32 -6.67 2.85
N ALA A 128 -8.40 -5.88 2.29
CA ALA A 128 -7.05 -6.34 1.95
C ALA A 128 -6.27 -6.84 3.18
N THR A 129 -6.36 -6.15 4.31
CA THR A 129 -5.71 -6.57 5.55
C THR A 129 -6.41 -7.77 6.17
N ASP A 130 -7.75 -7.80 6.13
CA ASP A 130 -8.52 -8.94 6.67
C ASP A 130 -8.18 -10.24 5.92
N LEU A 131 -7.99 -10.14 4.60
CA LEU A 131 -7.45 -11.23 3.78
C LEU A 131 -6.03 -11.61 4.20
N MET A 132 -5.11 -10.66 4.38
CA MET A 132 -3.76 -10.98 4.86
C MET A 132 -3.75 -11.67 6.23
N ILE A 133 -4.59 -11.23 7.17
CA ILE A 133 -4.76 -11.90 8.48
C ILE A 133 -5.27 -13.33 8.28
N LYS A 134 -6.26 -13.54 7.42
CA LYS A 134 -6.78 -14.88 7.13
C LYS A 134 -5.71 -15.79 6.52
N LEU A 135 -5.05 -15.33 5.45
CA LEU A 135 -4.07 -16.12 4.69
C LEU A 135 -2.81 -16.41 5.52
N SER A 136 -2.35 -15.45 6.33
CA SER A 136 -1.17 -15.63 7.21
C SER A 136 -1.35 -16.73 8.26
N LYS A 137 -2.59 -17.09 8.60
CA LYS A 137 -2.87 -18.21 9.51
C LYS A 137 -2.74 -19.58 8.84
N ALA A 138 -2.86 -19.64 7.52
CA ALA A 138 -2.83 -20.88 6.75
C ALA A 138 -1.50 -21.16 6.05
N VAL A 139 -0.73 -20.11 5.73
CA VAL A 139 0.58 -20.25 5.09
C VAL A 139 1.58 -20.95 6.02
N THR A 140 2.36 -21.87 5.46
CA THR A 140 3.46 -22.56 6.15
C THR A 140 4.73 -21.70 6.15
N ASP A 141 5.67 -22.01 7.04
CA ASP A 141 6.93 -21.27 7.12
C ASP A 141 7.79 -21.46 5.84
N GLN A 142 7.73 -22.63 5.21
CA GLN A 142 8.39 -22.88 3.93
C GLN A 142 7.80 -22.00 2.82
N GLU A 143 6.48 -22.03 2.65
CA GLU A 143 5.75 -21.22 1.66
C GLU A 143 6.03 -19.73 1.84
N LEU A 144 6.00 -19.25 3.08
CA LEU A 144 6.31 -17.87 3.40
C LEU A 144 7.79 -17.53 3.11
N GLY A 145 8.71 -18.45 3.42
CA GLY A 145 10.13 -18.29 3.12
C GLY A 145 10.41 -18.17 1.62
N GLU A 146 9.77 -19.00 0.80
CA GLU A 146 9.88 -18.97 -0.66
C GLU A 146 9.36 -17.64 -1.23
N ALA A 147 8.18 -17.20 -0.80
CA ALA A 147 7.61 -15.92 -1.23
C ALA A 147 8.45 -14.72 -0.78
N ALA A 148 8.92 -14.73 0.47
CA ALA A 148 9.73 -13.66 1.04
C ALA A 148 11.09 -13.53 0.33
N ALA A 149 11.77 -14.65 0.07
CA ALA A 149 13.02 -14.67 -0.67
C ALA A 149 12.83 -14.16 -2.11
N TYR A 150 11.74 -14.57 -2.77
CA TYR A 150 11.40 -14.11 -4.11
C TYR A 150 11.21 -12.59 -4.17
N PHE A 151 10.29 -12.02 -3.39
CA PHE A 151 10.02 -10.58 -3.44
C PHE A 151 11.22 -9.74 -2.97
N ALA A 152 12.03 -10.24 -2.03
CA ALA A 152 13.26 -9.56 -1.61
C ALA A 152 14.33 -9.53 -2.71
N SER A 153 14.30 -10.48 -3.64
CA SER A 153 15.22 -10.50 -4.79
C SER A 153 14.83 -9.53 -5.90
N ILE A 154 13.58 -9.06 -5.93
CA ILE A 154 13.10 -8.17 -6.98
C ILE A 154 13.65 -6.76 -6.75
N LYS A 155 14.27 -6.20 -7.79
CA LYS A 155 14.74 -4.81 -7.80
C LYS A 155 13.54 -3.87 -7.74
N PRO A 156 13.48 -2.97 -6.75
CA PRO A 156 12.39 -2.02 -6.66
C PRO A 156 12.49 -0.98 -7.79
N ARG A 157 11.33 -0.45 -8.19
CA ARG A 157 11.23 0.60 -9.21
C ARG A 157 10.19 1.63 -8.79
N SER A 158 10.32 2.85 -9.30
CA SER A 158 9.32 3.89 -9.11
C SER A 158 8.19 3.74 -10.13
N ASN A 159 6.96 3.56 -9.65
CA ASN A 159 5.75 3.47 -10.48
C ASN A 159 4.69 4.50 -10.10
N ILE A 160 5.06 5.53 -9.32
CA ILE A 160 4.17 6.58 -8.84
C ILE A 160 4.75 7.93 -9.23
N ALA A 161 3.92 8.78 -9.86
CA ALA A 161 4.20 10.19 -10.08
C ALA A 161 3.47 11.02 -9.03
N VAL A 162 4.20 11.79 -8.22
CA VAL A 162 3.61 12.73 -7.26
C VAL A 162 3.34 14.07 -7.94
N VAL A 163 2.11 14.56 -7.86
CA VAL A 163 1.68 15.82 -8.48
C VAL A 163 1.08 16.75 -7.43
N GLU A 164 1.73 17.88 -7.21
CA GLU A 164 1.24 18.95 -6.33
C GLU A 164 0.22 19.83 -7.07
N THR A 165 -1.03 19.87 -6.62
CA THR A 165 -2.12 20.61 -7.29
C THR A 165 -3.22 21.04 -6.33
N GLU A 166 -3.84 22.20 -6.57
CA GLU A 166 -5.02 22.66 -5.82
C GLU A 166 -6.31 21.92 -6.25
N VAL A 167 -6.34 21.38 -7.47
CA VAL A 167 -7.51 20.73 -8.06
C VAL A 167 -7.17 19.35 -8.62
N VAL A 168 -8.07 18.40 -8.43
CA VAL A 168 -7.93 17.00 -8.84
C VAL A 168 -9.14 16.57 -9.67
N PRO A 169 -9.02 15.55 -10.53
CA PRO A 169 -10.18 14.90 -11.12
C PRO A 169 -11.11 14.40 -10.01
N LYS A 170 -12.42 14.52 -10.19
CA LYS A 170 -13.34 13.82 -9.29
C LYS A 170 -13.13 12.31 -9.42
N THR A 171 -13.24 11.61 -8.31
CA THR A 171 -13.01 10.16 -8.25
C THR A 171 -14.19 9.41 -7.67
N GLN A 172 -14.27 8.12 -8.01
CA GLN A 172 -15.14 7.14 -7.37
C GLN A 172 -14.33 5.96 -6.86
N VAL A 173 -14.89 5.24 -5.88
CA VAL A 173 -14.33 3.95 -5.47
C VAL A 173 -14.76 2.90 -6.48
N ARG A 174 -13.78 2.23 -7.11
CA ARG A 174 -13.98 1.07 -7.98
C ARG A 174 -13.14 -0.06 -7.40
N ASP A 175 -13.76 -1.15 -6.95
CA ASP A 175 -13.07 -2.33 -6.40
C ASP A 175 -11.94 -2.02 -5.39
N LEU A 176 -12.24 -1.22 -4.36
CA LEU A 176 -11.33 -0.86 -3.25
C LEU A 176 -10.18 0.09 -3.62
N PHE A 177 -10.19 0.74 -4.79
CA PHE A 177 -9.26 1.82 -5.14
C PHE A 177 -10.01 3.03 -5.69
N LEU A 178 -9.34 4.19 -5.74
CA LEU A 178 -9.90 5.39 -6.36
C LEU A 178 -9.63 5.36 -7.87
N ALA A 179 -10.67 5.55 -8.66
CA ALA A 179 -10.60 5.73 -10.11
C ALA A 179 -11.20 7.10 -10.48
N PRO A 180 -10.74 7.75 -11.55
CA PRO A 180 -11.40 8.95 -12.04
C PRO A 180 -12.87 8.65 -12.39
N LEU A 181 -13.76 9.61 -12.13
CA LEU A 181 -15.09 9.62 -12.72
C LEU A 181 -14.99 9.87 -14.23
N ASP A 182 -15.95 9.36 -14.99
CA ASP A 182 -16.01 9.64 -16.43
C ASP A 182 -16.23 11.14 -16.66
N GLY A 183 -15.46 11.74 -17.58
CA GLY A 183 -15.48 13.17 -17.89
C GLY A 183 -14.33 13.97 -17.28
N ASP A 184 -14.38 15.29 -17.44
CA ASP A 184 -13.29 16.21 -17.06
C ASP A 184 -13.61 17.03 -15.78
N GLU A 185 -14.56 16.58 -14.97
CA GLU A 185 -14.93 17.27 -13.74
C GLU A 185 -13.79 17.26 -12.71
N LYS A 186 -13.55 18.42 -12.11
CA LYS A 186 -12.52 18.61 -11.08
C LYS A 186 -13.12 19.07 -9.76
N GLU A 187 -12.39 18.84 -8.68
CA GLU A 187 -12.71 19.31 -7.34
C GLU A 187 -11.46 19.79 -6.60
N PRO A 188 -11.60 20.69 -5.59
CA PRO A 188 -10.47 21.09 -4.75
C PRO A 188 -9.88 19.89 -3.99
N ILE A 189 -8.55 19.78 -3.92
CA ILE A 189 -7.91 18.64 -3.26
C ILE A 189 -8.11 18.64 -1.74
N GLY A 190 -8.08 19.81 -1.09
CA GLY A 190 -8.12 19.91 0.37
C GLY A 190 -7.00 19.09 1.06
N GLN A 191 -7.22 18.61 2.28
CA GLN A 191 -6.24 17.77 2.99
C GLN A 191 -6.39 16.28 2.61
N ARG A 192 -6.17 15.96 1.33
CA ARG A 192 -6.32 14.61 0.78
C ARG A 192 -5.14 14.21 -0.08
N ILE A 193 -4.90 12.91 -0.16
CA ILE A 193 -4.11 12.30 -1.22
C ILE A 193 -5.10 11.58 -2.13
N ILE A 194 -5.05 11.90 -3.42
CA ILE A 194 -5.86 11.22 -4.44
C ILE A 194 -4.89 10.42 -5.33
N GLU A 195 -4.82 9.12 -5.06
CA GLU A 195 -3.96 8.19 -5.79
C GLU A 195 -4.81 7.35 -6.74
N ILE A 196 -4.61 7.54 -8.04
CA ILE A 196 -5.36 6.86 -9.10
C ILE A 196 -4.38 6.21 -10.09
N PRO A 197 -4.76 5.09 -10.73
CA PRO A 197 -3.93 4.50 -11.79
C PRO A 197 -3.89 5.44 -13.01
N GLU A 198 -2.74 5.52 -13.68
CA GLU A 198 -2.59 6.20 -14.98
C GLU A 198 -3.48 5.54 -16.04
N ASN A 199 -3.66 4.21 -15.96
CA ASN A 199 -4.56 3.44 -16.79
C ASN A 199 -5.32 2.42 -15.94
N VAL A 200 -6.65 2.61 -15.83
CA VAL A 200 -7.52 1.75 -15.01
C VAL A 200 -7.55 0.31 -15.52
N GLU A 201 -7.57 0.08 -16.82
CA GLU A 201 -7.67 -1.28 -17.37
C GLU A 201 -6.38 -2.07 -17.19
N HIS A 202 -5.20 -1.44 -17.23
CA HIS A 202 -3.94 -2.11 -16.89
C HIS A 202 -3.94 -2.54 -15.42
N PHE A 203 -4.34 -1.63 -14.52
CA PHE A 203 -4.38 -1.93 -13.10
C PHE A 203 -5.40 -3.02 -12.75
N VAL A 204 -6.61 -2.96 -13.31
CA VAL A 204 -7.65 -4.01 -13.16
C VAL A 204 -7.20 -5.33 -13.76
N SER A 205 -6.36 -5.30 -14.79
CA SER A 205 -5.72 -6.49 -15.39
C SER A 205 -4.60 -7.08 -14.53
N ARG A 206 -4.28 -6.46 -13.39
CA ARG A 206 -3.17 -6.85 -12.48
C ARG A 206 -1.81 -6.82 -13.17
N ASP A 207 -1.64 -5.91 -14.12
CA ASP A 207 -0.34 -5.63 -14.72
C ASP A 207 0.64 -5.13 -13.65
N SER A 208 1.81 -5.77 -13.55
CA SER A 208 2.92 -5.33 -12.71
C SER A 208 3.51 -3.98 -13.17
N ARG A 209 3.34 -3.61 -14.44
CA ARG A 209 3.79 -2.32 -14.97
C ARG A 209 2.78 -1.20 -14.76
N ALA A 210 1.65 -1.45 -14.08
CA ALA A 210 0.69 -0.40 -13.74
C ALA A 210 1.34 0.74 -12.94
N ARG A 211 1.09 1.97 -13.41
CA ARG A 211 1.59 3.22 -12.83
C ARG A 211 0.46 4.03 -12.21
N PHE A 212 0.81 4.93 -11.31
CA PHE A 212 -0.13 5.76 -10.57
C PHE A 212 0.27 7.23 -10.58
N ILE A 213 -0.74 8.09 -10.54
CA ILE A 213 -0.60 9.50 -10.21
C ILE A 213 -1.13 9.69 -8.79
N ALA A 214 -0.28 10.20 -7.91
CA ALA A 214 -0.66 10.60 -6.56
C ALA A 214 -0.72 12.12 -6.48
N TYR A 215 -1.94 12.66 -6.54
CA TYR A 215 -2.17 14.07 -6.32
C TYR A 215 -2.10 14.39 -4.83
N VAL A 216 -1.37 15.45 -4.49
CA VAL A 216 -1.16 15.93 -3.12
C VAL A 216 -1.28 17.46 -3.05
N PRO A 217 -1.57 18.05 -1.87
CA PRO A 217 -1.69 19.50 -1.74
C PRO A 217 -0.38 20.22 -2.08
N PRO A 218 -0.41 21.43 -2.68
CA PRO A 218 0.82 22.14 -3.00
C PRO A 218 1.72 22.39 -1.80
N GLY A 219 3.03 22.19 -1.98
CA GLY A 219 4.04 22.31 -0.93
C GLY A 219 4.18 21.09 -0.01
N SER A 220 3.37 20.06 -0.18
CA SER A 220 3.46 18.81 0.61
C SER A 220 4.83 18.15 0.53
N VAL A 221 5.44 18.09 -0.66
CA VAL A 221 6.75 17.43 -0.85
C VAL A 221 7.84 18.20 -0.11
N GLN A 222 7.86 19.53 -0.22
CA GLN A 222 8.83 20.35 0.48
C GLN A 222 8.63 20.30 2.00
N LYS A 223 7.39 20.40 2.48
CA LYS A 223 7.06 20.25 3.89
C LYS A 223 7.50 18.89 4.43
N GLY A 224 7.21 17.80 3.70
CA GLY A 224 7.60 16.45 4.06
C GLY A 224 9.10 16.25 4.13
N ARG A 225 9.84 16.80 3.16
CA ARG A 225 11.32 16.81 3.17
C ARG A 225 11.85 17.49 4.42
N THR A 226 11.33 18.67 4.76
CA THR A 226 11.74 19.43 5.94
C THR A 226 11.43 18.66 7.24
N LEU A 227 10.26 18.03 7.34
CA LEU A 227 9.89 17.21 8.49
C LEU A 227 10.81 15.98 8.63
N ALA A 228 11.08 15.27 7.53
CA ALA A 228 11.93 14.08 7.53
C ALA A 228 13.40 14.38 7.84
N ALA A 229 13.88 15.59 7.48
CA ALA A 229 15.22 16.07 7.75
C ALA A 229 15.37 16.78 9.12
N ASN A 230 14.27 17.01 9.83
CA ASN A 230 14.25 17.78 11.07
C ASN A 230 15.25 17.20 12.10
N SER A 231 15.96 18.09 12.79
CA SER A 231 16.89 17.73 13.86
C SER A 231 16.21 17.18 15.11
N ASP A 232 14.88 17.31 15.24
CA ASP A 232 14.11 16.59 16.26
C ASP A 232 14.28 15.07 16.06
N PRO A 233 14.92 14.37 17.02
CA PRO A 233 15.14 12.93 16.93
C PRO A 233 13.85 12.12 16.78
N ARG A 234 12.68 12.68 17.14
CA ARG A 234 11.38 12.01 17.07
C ARG A 234 10.86 11.85 15.63
N VAL A 235 11.28 12.70 14.68
CA VAL A 235 10.76 12.66 13.29
C VAL A 235 11.86 12.54 12.24
N ARG A 236 13.10 12.24 12.66
CA ARG A 236 14.25 12.08 11.77
C ARG A 236 14.24 10.70 11.10
N CYS A 237 13.41 10.54 10.06
CA CYS A 237 13.13 9.26 9.39
C CYS A 237 14.40 8.55 8.89
N ALA A 238 15.35 9.31 8.35
CA ALA A 238 16.55 8.80 7.72
C ALA A 238 17.50 8.05 8.68
N VAL A 239 17.37 8.27 10.00
CA VAL A 239 18.17 7.54 11.00
C VAL A 239 17.90 6.05 10.95
N CYS A 240 16.62 5.69 10.84
CA CYS A 240 16.20 4.29 10.85
C CYS A 240 16.03 3.78 9.42
N HIS A 241 15.43 4.57 8.53
CA HIS A 241 15.10 4.16 7.16
C HIS A 241 16.23 4.41 6.14
N GLY A 242 17.39 4.93 6.58
CA GLY A 242 18.54 5.23 5.72
C GLY A 242 18.45 6.59 5.04
N ALA A 243 19.59 7.11 4.55
CA ALA A 243 19.70 8.47 4.00
C ALA A 243 18.71 8.76 2.86
N ASN A 244 18.50 7.78 1.98
CA ASN A 244 17.57 7.86 0.85
C ASN A 244 16.24 7.14 1.12
N LEU A 245 15.95 6.80 2.38
CA LEU A 245 14.76 6.06 2.80
C LEU A 245 14.61 4.67 2.13
N ASN A 246 15.71 4.07 1.67
CA ASN A 246 15.74 2.76 1.02
C ASN A 246 15.76 1.57 2.00
N GLY A 247 15.81 1.84 3.30
CA GLY A 247 15.79 0.84 4.36
C GLY A 247 17.16 0.55 4.95
N THR A 248 17.15 -0.13 6.08
CA THR A 248 18.32 -0.64 6.81
C THR A 248 17.98 -2.02 7.39
N ALA A 249 18.91 -2.62 8.12
CA ALA A 249 18.63 -3.88 8.84
C ALA A 249 17.50 -3.76 9.88
N ILE A 250 17.23 -2.56 10.41
CA ILE A 250 16.25 -2.35 11.48
C ILE A 250 14.94 -1.73 11.01
N ALA A 251 14.89 -1.17 9.79
CA ALA A 251 13.69 -0.52 9.27
C ALA A 251 13.53 -0.75 7.75
N PRO A 252 12.30 -0.94 7.26
CA PRO A 252 12.06 -1.19 5.85
C PRO A 252 12.35 0.04 4.99
N GLY A 253 12.61 -0.16 3.69
CA GLY A 253 12.58 0.93 2.74
C GLY A 253 11.19 1.52 2.61
N ILE A 254 11.09 2.85 2.55
CA ILE A 254 9.83 3.61 2.44
C ILE A 254 9.81 4.59 1.26
N ALA A 255 10.93 4.73 0.54
CA ALA A 255 11.01 5.49 -0.72
C ALA A 255 10.15 4.86 -1.83
N SER A 256 9.62 5.69 -2.73
CA SER A 256 8.85 5.29 -3.92
C SER A 256 7.65 4.35 -3.66
N ARG A 257 7.08 4.36 -2.45
CA ARG A 257 5.90 3.55 -2.12
C ARG A 257 4.61 4.36 -2.23
N SER A 258 3.49 3.65 -2.45
CA SER A 258 2.13 4.23 -2.49
C SER A 258 1.91 5.16 -1.30
N PRO A 259 1.72 6.47 -1.53
CA PRO A 259 1.51 7.42 -0.43
C PRO A 259 0.22 7.14 0.33
N THR A 260 -0.84 6.62 -0.32
CA THR A 260 -2.06 6.20 0.37
C THR A 260 -1.81 5.00 1.29
N TYR A 261 -1.04 4.01 0.83
CA TYR A 261 -0.64 2.90 1.70
C TYR A 261 0.22 3.36 2.87
N MET A 262 1.22 4.19 2.62
CA MET A 262 2.12 4.70 3.66
C MET A 262 1.37 5.58 4.67
N PHE A 263 0.41 6.40 4.22
CA PHE A 263 -0.43 7.20 5.11
C PHE A 263 -1.17 6.31 6.11
N ARG A 264 -1.82 5.25 5.61
CA ARG A 264 -2.48 4.27 6.49
C ARG A 264 -1.51 3.63 7.47
N GLN A 265 -0.26 3.37 7.07
CA GLN A 265 0.72 2.80 8.01
C GLN A 265 1.04 3.77 9.15
N LEU A 266 1.26 5.06 8.84
CA LEU A 266 1.46 6.08 9.85
C LEU A 266 0.25 6.20 10.78
N TYR A 267 -0.95 6.16 10.21
CA TYR A 267 -2.20 6.21 10.95
C TYR A 267 -2.41 4.98 11.84
N ASP A 268 -2.20 3.78 11.33
CA ASP A 268 -2.38 2.52 12.05
C ASP A 268 -1.38 2.41 13.23
N PHE A 269 -0.15 2.92 13.08
CA PHE A 269 0.77 3.09 14.22
C PHE A 269 0.22 4.13 15.22
N LYS A 270 -0.25 5.30 14.74
CA LYS A 270 -0.77 6.36 15.61
C LYS A 270 -2.01 5.92 16.37
N SER A 271 -2.89 5.12 15.77
CA SER A 271 -4.10 4.61 16.41
C SER A 271 -3.82 3.41 17.31
N GLY A 272 -2.66 2.77 17.15
CA GLY A 272 -2.34 1.49 17.79
C GLY A 272 -3.01 0.28 17.12
N ALA A 273 -3.51 0.38 15.89
CA ALA A 273 -3.94 -0.80 15.13
C ALA A 273 -2.75 -1.69 14.72
N ARG A 274 -1.53 -1.12 14.72
CA ARG A 274 -0.28 -1.85 14.47
C ARG A 274 0.62 -1.82 15.71
N LYS A 275 0.84 -2.99 16.34
CA LYS A 275 1.52 -3.20 17.63
C LYS A 275 2.58 -4.31 17.62
N GLY A 276 3.14 -4.62 16.45
CA GLY A 276 4.24 -5.57 16.30
C GLY A 276 5.59 -5.09 16.86
N ALA A 277 6.65 -5.90 16.69
CA ALA A 277 7.94 -5.75 17.37
C ALA A 277 8.60 -4.36 17.21
N ASN A 278 8.50 -3.76 16.02
CA ASN A 278 9.05 -2.42 15.74
C ASN A 278 8.01 -1.29 15.84
N SER A 279 6.78 -1.60 16.25
CA SER A 279 5.69 -0.63 16.24
C SER A 279 5.81 0.42 17.34
N GLU A 280 6.40 0.08 18.49
CA GLU A 280 6.63 1.04 19.58
C GLU A 280 7.59 2.16 19.18
N LEU A 281 8.59 1.86 18.35
CA LEU A 281 9.49 2.88 17.79
C LEU A 281 8.71 3.83 16.88
N MET A 282 7.92 3.29 15.95
CA MET A 282 7.09 4.09 15.05
C MET A 282 5.99 4.86 15.80
N LYS A 283 5.41 4.29 16.86
CA LYS A 283 4.39 4.94 17.68
C LYS A 283 4.87 6.28 18.23
N ARG A 284 6.11 6.33 18.75
CA ARG A 284 6.75 7.56 19.25
C ARG A 284 7.00 8.59 18.15
N VAL A 285 7.22 8.14 16.91
CA VAL A 285 7.38 9.03 15.75
C VAL A 285 6.04 9.66 15.37
N VAL A 286 4.96 8.87 15.35
CA VAL A 286 3.67 9.29 14.78
C VAL A 286 2.68 9.89 15.78
N GLU A 287 2.90 9.71 17.10
CA GLU A 287 1.96 10.11 18.14
C GLU A 287 1.55 11.59 18.04
N ASN A 288 2.48 12.47 17.66
CA ASN A 288 2.26 13.92 17.57
C ASN A 288 2.09 14.45 16.15
N LEU A 289 2.11 13.59 15.13
CA LEU A 289 1.91 14.03 13.74
C LEU A 289 0.45 14.42 13.50
N SER A 290 0.22 15.58 12.90
CA SER A 290 -1.10 15.92 12.34
C SER A 290 -1.37 15.12 11.07
N ILE A 291 -2.62 15.09 10.61
CA ILE A 291 -2.98 14.50 9.31
C ILE A 291 -2.20 15.18 8.17
N ASP A 292 -2.04 16.51 8.24
CA ASP A 292 -1.29 17.28 7.26
C ASP A 292 0.21 16.93 7.26
N ASP A 293 0.80 16.68 8.43
CA ASP A 293 2.19 16.21 8.52
C ASP A 293 2.35 14.80 7.94
N MET A 294 1.40 13.90 8.20
CA MET A 294 1.39 12.56 7.60
C MET A 294 1.28 12.64 6.07
N ILE A 295 0.39 13.48 5.54
CA ILE A 295 0.24 13.70 4.10
C ILE A 295 1.57 14.20 3.51
N ALA A 296 2.18 15.22 4.12
CA ALA A 296 3.44 15.79 3.66
C ALA A 296 4.58 14.75 3.66
N LEU A 297 4.74 13.99 4.75
CA LEU A 297 5.78 12.96 4.87
C LEU A 297 5.67 11.88 3.79
N VAL A 298 4.45 11.39 3.52
CA VAL A 298 4.26 10.34 2.51
C VAL A 298 4.30 10.87 1.09
N ALA A 299 3.92 12.13 0.86
CA ALA A 299 4.13 12.82 -0.41
C ALA A 299 5.63 12.91 -0.73
N TYR A 300 6.45 13.31 0.25
CA TYR A 300 7.90 13.32 0.12
C TYR A 300 8.48 11.92 -0.14
N SER A 301 8.13 10.92 0.67
CA SER A 301 8.69 9.58 0.49
C SER A 301 8.31 8.96 -0.86
N ALA A 302 7.08 9.19 -1.33
CA ALA A 302 6.61 8.74 -2.64
C ALA A 302 7.30 9.47 -3.80
N SER A 303 7.71 10.73 -3.61
CA SER A 303 8.43 11.52 -4.62
C SER A 303 9.89 11.10 -4.84
N LEU A 304 10.45 10.33 -3.91
CA LEU A 304 11.79 9.76 -4.07
C LEU A 304 11.76 8.70 -5.18
N THR A 305 12.90 8.52 -5.84
CA THR A 305 13.10 7.50 -6.88
C THR A 305 14.10 6.43 -6.44
N HIS A 306 13.94 5.23 -6.98
CA HIS A 306 14.95 4.16 -6.88
C HIS A 306 16.02 4.28 -7.96
#